data_AF-A0A133V400-F1
#
_entry.id   AF-A0A133V400-F1
#
_cell.length_a   1.000
_cell.length_b   1.000
_cell.length_c   1.000
_cell.angle_alpha   90.00
_cell.angle_beta   90.00
_cell.angle_gamma   90.00
#
_symmetry.space_group_name_H-M   'P 1'
#
loop_
_entity.id
_entity.type
_entity.pdbx_description
1 polymer ?
#
loop_
_entity_poly.entity_id
_entity_poly.type
_entity_poly.pdbx_seq_one_letter_code
_entity_poly.pdbx_strand_id
1 'polypeptide(L)'
;MSARTAEIMRIKSPIKKEVKHLGGNQEEEFSELINKSVRWLRKYNFKLVHVTKSYRKKDSIRADSFWRKEKKVGNIKVVWLCTFTVDFDSGFELIFDFDFWFDLSKFSQNLRGDLYEKGFPYTNRSYAKEFGKKEVDRTMKEVRGTVIRSLRRRIGGWGKHGIISEVTERRSLDICHRKEFSLSSVPEFEKLRENLRDGVEEPVGLVENLEGELEKEARNKIEDVIPFSLEADSLESHLAFFLWFRQPGGGFEYQLFRFVQENYGLVEENEIEEALLRLEVHGYTDVSETPEELRKEMEKRGIKRCRRFYELGKKEISGKELFRSLKRKTRIGAYLSPLPRKRLTRQLDGPNHLVEKKIQKLKRTGYITERKVKDFSGRTVKKIKPRRNPKRTNGLKRKIMEKSQNFYDVQKSSLDELQEERPV
;
A
#
# COMPACT_ATOMS: atom_id res chain seq x y z
N MET A 1 -11.75 51.18 -5.41
CA MET A 1 -12.89 50.23 -5.46
C MET A 1 -12.67 49.16 -4.38
N SER A 2 -13.65 48.88 -3.51
CA SER A 2 -13.46 47.88 -2.45
C SER A 2 -13.49 46.45 -3.03
N ALA A 3 -12.79 45.49 -2.39
CA ALA A 3 -12.82 44.08 -2.80
C ALA A 3 -14.26 43.51 -2.87
N ARG A 4 -15.13 43.97 -1.96
CA ARG A 4 -16.55 43.60 -1.93
C ARG A 4 -17.30 44.13 -3.16
N THR A 5 -17.05 45.38 -3.53
CA THR A 5 -17.67 45.99 -4.71
C THR A 5 -17.26 45.24 -5.99
N ALA A 6 -16.00 44.85 -6.10
CA ALA A 6 -15.51 44.06 -7.23
C ALA A 6 -16.17 42.66 -7.30
N GLU A 7 -16.34 41.96 -6.17
CA GLU A 7 -17.04 40.67 -6.11
C GLU A 7 -18.50 40.79 -6.54
N ILE A 8 -19.23 41.78 -6.04
CA ILE A 8 -20.63 42.03 -6.43
C ILE A 8 -20.74 42.32 -7.93
N MET A 9 -19.84 43.16 -8.47
CA MET A 9 -19.81 43.42 -9.91
C MET A 9 -19.54 42.15 -10.72
N ARG A 10 -18.65 41.27 -10.25
CA ARG A 10 -18.38 39.98 -10.89
C ARG A 10 -19.59 39.06 -10.90
N ILE A 11 -20.36 39.00 -9.81
CA ILE A 11 -21.59 38.18 -9.72
C ILE A 11 -22.72 38.76 -10.59
N LYS A 12 -22.87 40.08 -10.63
CA LYS A 12 -23.91 40.75 -11.43
C LYS A 12 -23.60 40.78 -12.93
N SER A 13 -22.33 40.73 -13.32
CA SER A 13 -21.91 40.88 -14.72
C SER A 13 -22.58 39.88 -15.69
N PRO A 14 -22.64 38.57 -15.40
CA PRO A 14 -23.27 37.58 -16.29
C PRO A 14 -24.77 37.77 -16.51
N ILE A 15 -25.45 38.39 -15.54
CA ILE A 15 -26.92 38.56 -15.47
C ILE A 15 -27.35 40.03 -15.63
N LYS A 16 -26.45 40.87 -16.16
CA LYS A 16 -26.67 42.33 -16.22
C LYS A 16 -27.89 42.70 -17.07
N LYS A 17 -28.26 41.89 -18.06
CA LYS A 17 -29.41 42.17 -18.93
C LYS A 17 -30.72 41.88 -18.18
N GLU A 18 -30.74 40.77 -17.46
CA GLU A 18 -31.86 40.26 -16.68
C GLU A 18 -32.17 41.23 -15.52
N VAL A 19 -31.13 41.73 -14.84
CA VAL A 19 -31.28 42.75 -13.79
C VAL A 19 -31.93 44.03 -14.30
N LYS A 20 -31.63 44.47 -15.54
CA LYS A 20 -32.25 45.67 -16.15
C LYS A 20 -33.73 45.48 -16.51
N HIS A 21 -34.17 44.23 -16.62
CA HIS A 21 -35.56 43.89 -16.89
C HIS A 21 -36.39 43.75 -15.59
N LEU A 22 -35.75 43.78 -14.41
CA LEU A 22 -36.45 43.95 -13.15
C LEU A 22 -37.00 45.39 -13.05
N GLY A 23 -38.27 45.53 -12.67
CA GLY A 23 -38.88 46.85 -12.49
C GLY A 23 -38.62 47.42 -11.10
N GLY A 24 -38.23 48.71 -11.01
CA GLY A 24 -38.20 49.54 -9.80
C GLY A 24 -37.88 48.80 -8.50
N ASN A 25 -38.92 48.57 -7.68
CA ASN A 25 -38.81 47.92 -6.36
C ASN A 25 -38.08 46.57 -6.39
N GLN A 26 -38.23 45.77 -7.46
CA GLN A 26 -37.54 44.47 -7.57
C GLN A 26 -36.04 44.63 -7.87
N GLU A 27 -35.62 45.67 -8.59
CA GLU A 27 -34.20 45.94 -8.85
C GLU A 27 -33.47 46.41 -7.57
N GLU A 28 -34.16 47.24 -6.78
CA GLU A 28 -33.68 47.69 -5.47
C GLU A 28 -33.56 46.51 -4.50
N GLU A 29 -34.60 45.69 -4.41
CA GLU A 29 -34.63 44.51 -3.54
C GLU A 29 -33.56 43.48 -3.92
N PHE A 30 -33.40 43.19 -5.21
CA PHE A 30 -32.32 42.35 -5.73
C PHE A 30 -30.94 42.90 -5.35
N SER A 31 -30.74 44.21 -5.51
CA SER A 31 -29.47 44.86 -5.19
C SER A 31 -29.17 44.81 -3.69
N GLU A 32 -30.18 44.99 -2.85
CA GLU A 32 -30.04 44.86 -1.40
C GLU A 32 -29.72 43.42 -1.00
N LEU A 33 -30.44 42.43 -1.54
CA LEU A 33 -30.25 41.01 -1.23
C LEU A 33 -28.89 40.50 -1.65
N ILE A 34 -28.38 40.85 -2.84
CA ILE A 34 -27.01 40.50 -3.25
C ILE A 34 -25.98 41.12 -2.32
N ASN A 35 -26.13 42.41 -1.97
CA ASN A 35 -25.21 43.09 -1.06
C ASN A 35 -25.16 42.43 0.31
N LYS A 36 -26.35 42.11 0.86
CA LYS A 36 -26.49 41.43 2.15
C LYS A 36 -25.89 40.02 2.09
N SER A 37 -26.17 39.26 1.05
CA SER A 37 -25.65 37.90 0.84
C SER A 37 -24.13 37.84 0.73
N VAL A 38 -23.52 38.70 -0.10
CA VAL A 38 -22.06 38.77 -0.25
C VAL A 38 -21.39 39.23 1.05
N ARG A 39 -21.93 40.25 1.72
CA ARG A 39 -21.41 40.70 3.02
C ARG A 39 -21.44 39.56 4.03
N TRP A 40 -22.50 38.78 4.00
CA TRP A 40 -22.71 37.68 4.91
C TRP A 40 -21.74 36.52 4.64
N LEU A 41 -21.57 36.08 3.39
CA LEU A 41 -20.58 35.04 3.01
C LEU A 41 -19.16 35.44 3.47
N ARG A 42 -18.78 36.71 3.25
CA ARG A 42 -17.50 37.25 3.73
C ARG A 42 -17.38 37.25 5.25
N LYS A 43 -18.44 37.60 5.99
CA LYS A 43 -18.46 37.57 7.46
C LYS A 43 -18.14 36.17 7.99
N TYR A 44 -18.55 35.12 7.28
CA TYR A 44 -18.26 33.73 7.63
C TYR A 44 -16.98 33.17 6.99
N ASN A 45 -16.13 34.04 6.43
CA ASN A 45 -14.84 33.72 5.81
C ASN A 45 -14.93 32.89 4.52
N PHE A 46 -16.07 32.92 3.82
CA PHE A 46 -16.13 32.40 2.46
C PHE A 46 -15.45 33.35 1.47
N LYS A 47 -14.68 32.78 0.54
CA LYS A 47 -14.00 33.51 -0.53
C LYS A 47 -14.58 33.11 -1.87
N LEU A 48 -14.87 34.09 -2.72
CA LEU A 48 -15.34 33.86 -4.08
C LEU A 48 -14.20 33.24 -4.91
N VAL A 49 -14.44 32.04 -5.44
CA VAL A 49 -13.47 31.28 -6.24
C VAL A 49 -13.78 31.42 -7.73
N HIS A 50 -15.05 31.32 -8.11
CA HIS A 50 -15.47 31.29 -9.51
C HIS A 50 -16.86 31.89 -9.70
N VAL A 51 -17.13 32.42 -10.89
CA VAL A 51 -18.46 32.87 -11.32
C VAL A 51 -18.67 32.37 -12.75
N THR A 52 -19.77 31.66 -12.99
CA THR A 52 -20.10 31.15 -14.32
C THR A 52 -20.59 32.26 -15.23
N LYS A 53 -20.59 32.01 -16.55
CA LYS A 53 -21.45 32.78 -17.46
C LYS A 53 -22.93 32.48 -17.15
N SER A 54 -23.83 33.34 -17.64
CA SER A 54 -25.25 33.03 -17.60
C SER A 54 -25.58 31.87 -18.53
N TYR A 55 -26.51 31.03 -18.12
CA TYR A 55 -26.98 29.88 -18.87
C TYR A 55 -28.48 29.69 -18.68
N ARG A 56 -29.15 29.08 -19.66
CA ARG A 56 -30.58 28.77 -19.58
C ARG A 56 -30.78 27.37 -19.00
N LYS A 57 -31.69 27.23 -18.03
CA LYS A 57 -32.10 25.93 -17.48
C LYS A 57 -33.63 25.89 -17.43
N LYS A 58 -34.23 25.06 -18.31
CA LYS A 58 -35.68 25.13 -18.59
C LYS A 58 -36.07 26.56 -19.01
N ASP A 59 -37.04 27.15 -18.33
CA ASP A 59 -37.59 28.47 -18.64
C ASP A 59 -36.84 29.63 -17.96
N SER A 60 -35.84 29.33 -17.12
CA SER A 60 -35.13 30.33 -16.33
C SER A 60 -33.68 30.59 -16.80
N ILE A 61 -33.17 31.80 -16.52
CA ILE A 61 -31.78 32.22 -16.77
C ILE A 61 -31.03 32.22 -15.43
N ARG A 62 -29.93 31.46 -15.37
CA ARG A 62 -29.15 31.27 -14.15
C ARG A 62 -27.72 31.77 -14.31
N ALA A 63 -27.12 32.19 -13.20
CA ALA A 63 -25.68 32.33 -13.05
C ALA A 63 -25.25 31.88 -11.66
N ASP A 64 -24.17 31.10 -11.60
CA ASP A 64 -23.66 30.55 -10.35
C ASP A 64 -22.38 31.26 -9.93
N SER A 65 -22.24 31.45 -8.62
CA SER A 65 -21.01 31.90 -7.99
C SER A 65 -20.60 30.91 -6.92
N PHE A 66 -19.32 30.54 -6.91
CA PHE A 66 -18.80 29.50 -6.04
C PHE A 66 -17.92 30.09 -4.96
N TRP A 67 -18.28 29.80 -3.71
CA TRP A 67 -17.68 30.38 -2.54
C TRP A 67 -17.07 29.29 -1.66
N ARG A 68 -15.76 29.33 -1.45
CA ARG A 68 -15.04 28.31 -0.68
C ARG A 68 -14.64 28.83 0.68
N LYS A 69 -14.73 27.96 1.69
CA LYS A 69 -14.21 28.16 3.03
C LYS A 69 -13.44 26.93 3.46
N GLU A 70 -12.39 27.13 4.24
CA GLU A 70 -11.64 26.03 4.86
C GLU A 70 -11.42 26.32 6.34
N LYS A 71 -11.50 25.27 7.16
CA LYS A 71 -11.12 25.32 8.58
C LYS A 71 -10.39 24.05 8.93
N LYS A 72 -9.24 24.20 9.58
CA LYS A 72 -8.52 23.07 10.17
C LYS A 72 -9.10 22.79 11.56
N VAL A 73 -9.46 21.54 11.79
CA VAL A 73 -9.96 21.00 13.06
C VAL A 73 -9.01 19.87 13.44
N GLY A 74 -8.11 20.16 14.38
CA GLY A 74 -7.01 19.26 14.72
C GLY A 74 -6.23 18.81 13.48
N ASN A 75 -6.19 17.52 13.18
CA ASN A 75 -5.45 16.97 12.02
C ASN A 75 -6.27 16.88 10.71
N ILE A 76 -7.55 17.24 10.74
CA ILE A 76 -8.48 17.14 9.61
C ILE A 76 -8.85 18.56 9.13
N LYS A 77 -8.88 18.78 7.81
CA LYS A 77 -9.36 20.04 7.25
C LYS A 77 -10.78 19.84 6.71
N VAL A 78 -11.71 20.63 7.20
CA VAL A 78 -13.07 20.72 6.67
C VAL A 78 -13.07 21.80 5.58
N VAL A 79 -13.56 21.43 4.40
CA VAL A 79 -13.71 22.35 3.27
C VAL A 79 -15.17 22.47 2.94
N TRP A 80 -15.69 23.70 2.92
CA TRP A 80 -17.04 24.01 2.48
C TRP A 80 -17.00 24.66 1.11
N LEU A 81 -18.06 24.41 0.37
CA LEU A 81 -18.40 25.09 -0.84
C LEU A 81 -19.85 25.54 -0.77
N CYS A 82 -20.07 26.83 -1.02
CA CYS A 82 -21.37 27.40 -1.21
C CYS A 82 -21.52 27.76 -2.69
N THR A 83 -22.45 27.09 -3.37
CA THR A 83 -22.89 27.50 -4.70
C THR A 83 -24.02 28.51 -4.50
N PHE A 84 -23.75 29.76 -4.80
CA PHE A 84 -24.72 30.84 -4.79
C PHE A 84 -25.20 31.10 -6.22
N THR A 85 -26.40 30.60 -6.52
CA THR A 85 -27.08 30.72 -7.81
C THR A 85 -28.04 31.90 -7.77
N VAL A 86 -27.96 32.73 -8.80
CA VAL A 86 -28.99 33.72 -9.12
C VAL A 86 -29.83 33.17 -10.25
N ASP A 87 -31.13 32.98 -10.01
CA ASP A 87 -32.09 32.47 -10.98
C ASP A 87 -33.09 33.56 -11.37
N PHE A 88 -33.34 33.74 -12.66
CA PHE A 88 -34.28 34.68 -13.23
C PHE A 88 -35.34 33.97 -14.07
N ASP A 89 -36.58 34.13 -13.68
CA ASP A 89 -37.76 33.69 -14.44
C ASP A 89 -38.75 34.87 -14.55
N SER A 90 -39.96 34.77 -13.99
CA SER A 90 -40.91 35.89 -13.82
C SER A 90 -40.53 36.89 -12.72
N GLY A 91 -39.33 36.76 -12.17
CA GLY A 91 -38.77 37.51 -11.04
C GLY A 91 -37.32 37.06 -10.80
N PHE A 92 -36.82 37.17 -9.57
CA PHE A 92 -35.52 36.61 -9.21
C PHE A 92 -35.61 35.71 -7.97
N GLU A 93 -34.74 34.71 -7.92
CA GLU A 93 -34.53 33.85 -6.77
C GLU A 93 -33.02 33.69 -6.51
N LEU A 94 -32.63 33.81 -5.25
CA LEU A 94 -31.26 33.59 -4.79
C LEU A 94 -31.19 32.23 -4.10
N ILE A 95 -30.57 31.24 -4.76
CA ILE A 95 -30.44 29.87 -4.24
C ILE A 95 -29.02 29.67 -3.71
N PHE A 96 -28.91 29.05 -2.54
CA PHE A 96 -27.63 28.69 -1.96
C PHE A 96 -27.61 27.21 -1.65
N ASP A 97 -26.62 26.52 -2.20
CA ASP A 97 -26.35 25.11 -1.98
C ASP A 97 -25.05 24.96 -1.16
N PHE A 98 -25.13 24.32 0.00
CA PHE A 98 -24.01 24.09 0.91
C PHE A 98 -23.53 22.66 0.87
N ASP A 99 -22.31 22.52 0.39
CA ASP A 99 -21.57 21.29 0.28
C ASP A 99 -20.33 21.33 1.19
N PHE A 100 -19.89 20.17 1.66
CA PHE A 100 -18.61 20.05 2.35
C PHE A 100 -17.92 18.71 2.13
N TRP A 101 -16.60 18.68 2.37
CA TRP A 101 -15.81 17.47 2.41
C TRP A 101 -14.64 17.58 3.40
N PHE A 102 -14.05 16.43 3.70
CA PHE A 102 -12.89 16.33 4.60
C PHE A 102 -11.60 16.07 3.80
N ASP A 103 -10.58 16.87 4.09
CA ASP A 103 -9.22 16.66 3.63
C ASP A 103 -8.37 16.09 4.77
N LEU A 104 -7.96 14.84 4.58
CA LEU A 104 -7.20 14.03 5.54
C LEU A 104 -5.68 14.08 5.28
N SER A 105 -5.18 15.02 4.46
CA SER A 105 -3.77 15.04 4.06
C SER A 105 -2.81 15.16 5.25
N LYS A 106 -3.09 16.07 6.19
CA LYS A 106 -2.23 16.24 7.39
C LYS A 106 -2.35 15.05 8.34
N PHE A 107 -3.56 14.54 8.53
CA PHE A 107 -3.83 13.31 9.27
C PHE A 107 -3.00 12.13 8.74
N SER A 108 -3.04 11.85 7.44
CA SER A 108 -2.25 10.78 6.81
C SER A 108 -0.74 11.03 6.89
N GLN A 109 -0.28 12.28 6.82
CA GLN A 109 1.14 12.62 7.00
C GLN A 109 1.63 12.29 8.41
N ASN A 110 0.85 12.62 9.44
CA ASN A 110 1.23 12.33 10.82
C ASN A 110 1.27 10.82 11.07
N LEU A 111 0.25 10.06 10.64
CA LEU A 111 0.24 8.59 10.77
C LEU A 111 1.41 7.91 10.05
N ARG A 112 1.82 8.46 8.91
CA ARG A 112 3.03 8.01 8.20
C ARG A 112 4.30 8.32 9.00
N GLY A 113 4.38 9.51 9.60
CA GLY A 113 5.45 9.88 10.53
C GLY A 113 5.57 8.87 11.66
N ASP A 114 4.46 8.58 12.35
CA ASP A 114 4.40 7.61 13.45
C ASP A 114 4.89 6.22 13.02
N LEU A 115 4.52 5.75 11.83
CA LEU A 115 4.98 4.48 11.28
C LEU A 115 6.50 4.44 11.07
N TYR A 116 7.06 5.52 10.54
CA TYR A 116 8.50 5.64 10.30
C TYR A 116 9.28 5.81 11.61
N GLU A 117 8.75 6.52 12.59
CA GLU A 117 9.32 6.62 13.94
C GLU A 117 9.34 5.26 14.65
N LYS A 118 8.29 4.45 14.46
CA LYS A 118 8.25 3.06 14.93
C LYS A 118 9.20 2.12 14.16
N GLY A 119 9.89 2.62 13.12
CA GLY A 119 10.91 1.89 12.39
C GLY A 119 10.39 1.09 11.20
N PHE A 120 9.14 1.26 10.75
CA PHE A 120 8.69 0.67 9.49
C PHE A 120 9.20 1.48 8.29
N PRO A 121 9.62 0.87 7.17
CA PRO A 121 9.85 -0.56 7.01
C PRO A 121 11.04 -1.01 7.86
N TYR A 122 10.94 -2.21 8.45
CA TYR A 122 11.88 -2.75 9.43
C TYR A 122 13.19 -3.29 8.81
N THR A 123 13.71 -2.62 7.80
CA THR A 123 14.91 -3.00 7.06
C THR A 123 15.77 -1.79 6.76
N ASN A 124 17.08 -2.02 6.67
CA ASN A 124 18.05 -1.00 6.28
C ASN A 124 18.37 -0.97 4.77
N ARG A 125 17.97 -2.02 4.02
CA ARG A 125 18.30 -2.17 2.60
C ARG A 125 17.49 -1.21 1.73
N SER A 126 18.15 -0.41 0.90
CA SER A 126 17.53 0.65 0.09
C SER A 126 16.37 0.16 -0.79
N TYR A 127 16.57 -0.95 -1.50
CA TYR A 127 15.55 -1.54 -2.37
C TYR A 127 14.31 -2.01 -1.60
N ALA A 128 14.49 -2.67 -0.44
CA ALA A 128 13.38 -3.10 0.40
C ALA A 128 12.69 -1.89 1.08
N LYS A 129 13.44 -0.83 1.42
CA LYS A 129 12.85 0.44 1.90
C LYS A 129 11.89 1.06 0.88
N GLU A 130 12.24 1.05 -0.40
CA GLU A 130 11.36 1.55 -1.47
C GLU A 130 10.09 0.71 -1.61
N PHE A 131 10.22 -0.62 -1.51
CA PHE A 131 9.07 -1.52 -1.45
C PHE A 131 8.18 -1.22 -0.24
N GLY A 132 8.77 -1.07 0.95
CA GLY A 132 8.06 -0.71 2.17
C GLY A 132 7.32 0.63 2.10
N LYS A 133 7.90 1.64 1.43
CA LYS A 133 7.19 2.92 1.18
C LYS A 133 5.91 2.72 0.37
N LYS A 134 5.92 1.84 -0.64
CA LYS A 134 4.71 1.50 -1.41
C LYS A 134 3.68 0.78 -0.54
N GLU A 135 4.10 -0.09 0.37
CA GLU A 135 3.20 -0.73 1.35
C GLU A 135 2.59 0.30 2.32
N VAL A 136 3.35 1.30 2.77
CA VAL A 136 2.80 2.43 3.55
C VAL A 136 1.78 3.22 2.73
N ASP A 137 2.07 3.53 1.46
CA ASP A 137 1.11 4.22 0.59
C ASP A 137 -0.19 3.43 0.43
N ARG A 138 -0.11 2.09 0.25
CA ARG A 138 -1.30 1.21 0.21
C ARG A 138 -2.07 1.26 1.53
N THR A 139 -1.38 1.09 2.65
CA THR A 139 -1.99 1.11 3.99
C THR A 139 -2.66 2.45 4.28
N MET A 140 -2.02 3.57 3.94
CA MET A 140 -2.62 4.90 4.13
C MET A 140 -3.90 5.10 3.30
N LYS A 141 -4.00 4.50 2.10
CA LYS A 141 -5.24 4.52 1.31
C LYS A 141 -6.37 3.74 2.01
N GLU A 142 -6.07 2.58 2.58
CA GLU A 142 -7.04 1.77 3.33
C GLU A 142 -7.51 2.45 4.62
N VAL A 143 -6.58 3.04 5.37
CA VAL A 143 -6.86 3.85 6.56
C VAL A 143 -7.77 5.02 6.19
N ARG A 144 -7.43 5.77 5.13
CA ARG A 144 -8.24 6.89 4.64
C ARG A 144 -9.65 6.43 4.27
N GLY A 145 -9.78 5.32 3.55
CA GLY A 145 -11.08 4.75 3.19
C GLY A 145 -11.91 4.35 4.41
N THR A 146 -11.27 3.84 5.45
CA THR A 146 -11.92 3.45 6.71
C THR A 146 -12.43 4.68 7.48
N VAL A 147 -11.58 5.69 7.67
CA VAL A 147 -11.95 6.97 8.30
C VAL A 147 -13.10 7.66 7.55
N ILE A 148 -13.05 7.71 6.21
CA ILE A 148 -14.13 8.29 5.41
C ILE A 148 -15.44 7.51 5.59
N ARG A 149 -15.41 6.17 5.61
CA ARG A 149 -16.61 5.35 5.86
C ARG A 149 -17.19 5.60 7.25
N SER A 150 -16.35 5.77 8.26
CA SER A 150 -16.77 6.10 9.63
C SER A 150 -17.48 7.45 9.69
N LEU A 151 -16.89 8.48 9.07
CA LEU A 151 -17.51 9.80 8.92
C LEU A 151 -18.85 9.72 8.16
N ARG A 152 -18.93 8.92 7.09
CA ARG A 152 -20.16 8.74 6.31
C ARG A 152 -21.31 8.10 7.08
N ARG A 153 -21.02 7.15 7.96
CA ARG A 153 -22.08 6.50 8.76
C ARG A 153 -22.74 7.47 9.75
N ARG A 154 -22.04 8.55 10.11
CA ARG A 154 -22.49 9.53 11.11
C ARG A 154 -23.16 10.76 10.49
N ILE A 155 -23.04 10.95 9.18
CA ILE A 155 -23.62 12.10 8.46
C ILE A 155 -24.36 11.58 7.23
N GLY A 156 -25.64 11.91 7.08
CA GLY A 156 -26.37 11.70 5.82
C GLY A 156 -26.01 12.75 4.75
N GLY A 157 -26.38 12.51 3.50
CA GLY A 157 -26.20 13.51 2.41
C GLY A 157 -24.95 13.32 1.53
N TRP A 158 -24.23 12.21 1.65
CA TRP A 158 -23.10 11.90 0.77
C TRP A 158 -23.58 11.52 -0.63
N GLY A 159 -23.07 12.21 -1.65
CA GLY A 159 -23.44 11.96 -3.04
C GLY A 159 -22.39 12.43 -4.03
N LYS A 160 -22.63 12.15 -5.31
CA LYS A 160 -21.89 12.76 -6.41
C LYS A 160 -22.60 14.05 -6.80
N HIS A 161 -22.16 15.16 -6.22
CA HIS A 161 -22.66 16.50 -6.57
C HIS A 161 -21.95 17.00 -7.83
N GLY A 162 -22.72 17.55 -8.77
CA GLY A 162 -22.31 17.99 -10.11
C GLY A 162 -21.49 19.29 -10.12
N ILE A 163 -20.57 19.44 -9.17
CA ILE A 163 -19.75 20.63 -9.01
C ILE A 163 -18.60 20.60 -10.02
N ILE A 164 -18.42 21.70 -10.74
CA ILE A 164 -17.37 21.87 -11.73
C ILE A 164 -15.97 21.65 -11.14
N SER A 165 -15.11 20.94 -11.87
CA SER A 165 -13.77 20.55 -11.41
C SER A 165 -12.88 21.75 -11.12
N GLU A 166 -13.06 22.85 -11.86
CA GLU A 166 -12.30 24.12 -11.72
C GLU A 166 -12.45 24.76 -10.32
N VAL A 167 -13.54 24.48 -9.61
CA VAL A 167 -13.86 25.08 -8.32
C VAL A 167 -13.35 24.24 -7.15
N THR A 168 -13.24 22.93 -7.35
CA THR A 168 -13.08 22.00 -6.25
C THR A 168 -11.63 21.64 -5.97
N GLU A 169 -10.73 21.74 -6.96
CA GLU A 169 -9.32 21.27 -6.88
C GLU A 169 -9.19 19.89 -6.20
N ARG A 170 -10.26 19.09 -6.25
CA ARG A 170 -10.48 18.00 -5.29
C ARG A 170 -9.76 16.75 -5.75
N ARG A 171 -9.05 16.10 -4.81
CA ARG A 171 -8.60 14.70 -4.96
C ARG A 171 -9.64 13.68 -4.46
N SER A 172 -10.70 14.15 -3.81
CA SER A 172 -11.80 13.33 -3.28
C SER A 172 -13.01 13.45 -4.20
N LEU A 173 -13.64 12.34 -4.58
CA LEU A 173 -14.89 12.33 -5.35
C LEU A 173 -16.11 12.61 -4.48
N ASP A 174 -15.95 12.59 -3.16
CA ASP A 174 -17.04 12.54 -2.21
C ASP A 174 -17.31 13.91 -1.61
N ILE A 175 -18.53 14.40 -1.84
CA ILE A 175 -19.06 15.63 -1.29
C ILE A 175 -20.31 15.27 -0.50
N CYS A 176 -20.45 15.86 0.68
CA CYS A 176 -21.66 15.80 1.46
C CYS A 176 -22.47 17.07 1.18
N HIS A 177 -23.65 16.91 0.61
CA HIS A 177 -24.62 17.98 0.53
C HIS A 177 -25.34 18.09 1.85
N ARG A 178 -25.39 19.32 2.36
CA ARG A 178 -25.99 19.59 3.65
C ARG A 178 -27.37 20.16 3.50
N LYS A 179 -27.50 21.27 2.75
CA LYS A 179 -28.71 22.06 2.70
C LYS A 179 -28.74 22.93 1.46
N GLU A 180 -29.89 22.95 0.81
CA GLU A 180 -30.28 23.96 -0.17
C GLU A 180 -31.32 24.88 0.48
N PHE A 181 -31.24 26.18 0.19
CA PHE A 181 -32.33 27.10 0.47
C PHE A 181 -32.35 28.22 -0.56
N SER A 182 -33.52 28.84 -0.71
CA SER A 182 -33.73 29.94 -1.62
C SER A 182 -34.38 31.14 -0.94
N LEU A 183 -34.16 32.32 -1.53
CA LEU A 183 -34.68 33.58 -1.05
C LEU A 183 -35.16 34.41 -2.24
N SER A 184 -36.31 35.05 -2.08
CA SER A 184 -36.86 36.00 -3.05
C SER A 184 -37.15 37.38 -2.43
N SER A 185 -37.08 37.51 -1.10
CA SER A 185 -37.35 38.78 -0.40
C SER A 185 -36.45 39.08 0.80
N VAL A 186 -36.34 40.36 1.17
CA VAL A 186 -35.52 40.82 2.32
C VAL A 186 -35.94 40.22 3.68
N PRO A 187 -37.25 40.07 4.01
CA PRO A 187 -37.67 39.47 5.28
C PRO A 187 -37.20 38.01 5.48
N GLU A 188 -36.91 37.28 4.40
CA GLU A 188 -36.42 35.90 4.47
C GLU A 188 -34.94 35.82 4.88
N PHE A 189 -34.24 36.95 4.92
CA PHE A 189 -32.80 37.02 5.20
C PHE A 189 -32.43 36.64 6.65
N GLU A 190 -33.33 36.73 7.63
CA GLU A 190 -33.03 36.23 8.98
C GLU A 190 -33.02 34.69 9.03
N LYS A 191 -33.92 34.02 8.30
CA LYS A 191 -33.91 32.54 8.15
C LYS A 191 -32.62 32.06 7.49
N LEU A 192 -32.09 32.84 6.54
CA LEU A 192 -30.77 32.61 5.92
C LEU A 192 -29.67 32.57 6.98
N ARG A 193 -29.64 33.53 7.90
CA ARG A 193 -28.55 33.66 8.89
C ARG A 193 -28.45 32.48 9.83
N GLU A 194 -29.58 31.97 10.30
CA GLU A 194 -29.63 30.83 11.21
C GLU A 194 -29.19 29.55 10.50
N ASN A 195 -29.80 29.24 9.35
CA ASN A 195 -29.52 28.02 8.57
C ASN A 195 -28.05 27.86 8.18
N LEU A 196 -27.39 28.98 7.94
CA LEU A 196 -26.00 29.01 7.53
C LEU A 196 -25.01 28.87 8.67
N ARG A 197 -25.36 29.38 9.85
CA ARG A 197 -24.58 29.16 11.05
C ARG A 197 -24.51 27.65 11.33
N ASP A 198 -25.66 26.99 11.26
CA ASP A 198 -25.77 25.54 11.45
C ASP A 198 -24.98 24.77 10.38
N GLY A 199 -25.12 25.15 9.10
CA GLY A 199 -24.40 24.51 7.99
C GLY A 199 -22.87 24.62 8.06
N VAL A 200 -22.35 25.61 8.80
CA VAL A 200 -20.91 25.84 8.99
C VAL A 200 -20.40 25.23 10.28
N GLU A 201 -21.15 25.32 11.39
CA GLU A 201 -20.73 24.87 12.71
C GLU A 201 -20.82 23.34 12.88
N GLU A 202 -21.81 22.70 12.27
CA GLU A 202 -22.05 21.28 12.47
C GLU A 202 -20.94 20.35 11.96
N PRO A 203 -20.39 20.50 10.73
CA PRO A 203 -19.28 19.65 10.29
C PRO A 203 -18.01 19.84 11.11
N VAL A 204 -17.82 21.04 11.68
CA VAL A 204 -16.72 21.33 12.61
C VAL A 204 -16.93 20.57 13.91
N GLY A 205 -18.08 20.77 14.55
CA GLY A 205 -18.39 20.14 15.84
C GLY A 205 -18.36 18.61 15.74
N LEU A 206 -18.78 18.05 14.60
CA LEU A 206 -18.67 16.62 14.36
C LEU A 206 -17.21 16.15 14.30
N VAL A 207 -16.32 16.85 13.60
CA VAL A 207 -14.89 16.46 13.59
C VAL A 207 -14.27 16.64 14.98
N GLU A 208 -14.57 17.73 15.69
CA GLU A 208 -14.09 17.99 17.06
C GLU A 208 -14.50 16.87 18.01
N ASN A 209 -15.76 16.40 17.93
CA ASN A 209 -16.27 15.34 18.78
C ASN A 209 -15.73 13.95 18.43
N LEU A 210 -15.26 13.74 17.19
CA LEU A 210 -14.87 12.43 16.69
C LEU A 210 -13.38 12.24 16.51
N GLU A 211 -12.58 13.30 16.62
CA GLU A 211 -11.15 13.26 16.30
C GLU A 211 -10.43 12.09 16.99
N GLY A 212 -10.62 11.92 18.30
CA GLY A 212 -10.03 10.82 19.05
C GLY A 212 -10.50 9.43 18.61
N GLU A 213 -11.77 9.29 18.21
CA GLU A 213 -12.30 8.03 17.70
C GLU A 213 -11.74 7.70 16.30
N LEU A 214 -11.62 8.70 15.43
CA LEU A 214 -11.04 8.54 14.08
C LEU A 214 -9.55 8.22 14.16
N GLU A 215 -8.80 8.84 15.08
CA GLU A 215 -7.41 8.50 15.35
C GLU A 215 -7.27 7.07 15.85
N LYS A 216 -8.13 6.64 16.79
CA LYS A 216 -8.15 5.27 17.28
C LYS A 216 -8.49 4.27 16.17
N GLU A 217 -9.51 4.54 15.36
CA GLU A 217 -9.91 3.68 14.24
C GLU A 217 -8.79 3.57 13.19
N ALA A 218 -8.12 4.69 12.89
CA ALA A 218 -6.97 4.69 11.99
C ALA A 218 -5.80 3.89 12.53
N ARG A 219 -5.45 4.06 13.82
CA ARG A 219 -4.38 3.27 14.48
C ARG A 219 -4.71 1.78 14.51
N ASN A 220 -5.94 1.42 14.89
CA ASN A 220 -6.41 0.04 14.85
C ASN A 220 -6.28 -0.54 13.43
N LYS A 221 -6.64 0.25 12.40
CA LYS A 221 -6.50 -0.21 11.01
C LYS A 221 -5.05 -0.35 10.57
N ILE A 222 -4.15 0.50 11.06
CA ILE A 222 -2.71 0.34 10.83
C ILE A 222 -2.20 -0.95 11.49
N GLU A 223 -2.60 -1.21 12.73
CA GLU A 223 -2.18 -2.42 13.47
C GLU A 223 -2.74 -3.71 12.85
N ASP A 224 -3.93 -3.65 12.25
CA ASP A 224 -4.56 -4.74 11.48
C ASP A 224 -3.80 -5.06 10.18
N VAL A 225 -3.18 -4.06 9.55
CA VAL A 225 -2.51 -4.21 8.25
C VAL A 225 -0.98 -4.36 8.41
N ILE A 226 -0.40 -3.80 9.47
CA ILE A 226 1.05 -3.74 9.70
C ILE A 226 1.38 -4.20 11.14
N PRO A 227 2.11 -5.33 11.28
CA PRO A 227 2.45 -6.28 10.22
C PRO A 227 1.24 -7.09 9.78
N PHE A 228 1.23 -7.56 8.53
CA PHE A 228 0.16 -8.39 8.00
C PHE A 228 0.11 -9.76 8.70
N SER A 229 -1.06 -10.34 8.85
CA SER A 229 -1.19 -11.69 9.41
C SER A 229 -0.67 -12.77 8.47
N LEU A 230 0.11 -13.72 8.99
CA LEU A 230 0.63 -14.86 8.23
C LEU A 230 -0.44 -15.96 8.10
N GLU A 231 -1.23 -15.90 7.02
CA GLU A 231 -2.24 -16.90 6.69
C GLU A 231 -1.61 -18.21 6.18
N ALA A 232 -2.03 -19.37 6.69
CA ALA A 232 -1.34 -20.65 6.43
C ALA A 232 -1.17 -20.99 4.95
N ASP A 233 -2.12 -20.63 4.09
CA ASP A 233 -2.10 -20.95 2.66
C ASP A 233 -1.41 -19.86 1.80
N SER A 234 -0.74 -18.87 2.41
CA SER A 234 0.03 -17.85 1.67
C SER A 234 1.49 -18.27 1.41
N LEU A 235 2.09 -17.63 0.41
CA LEU A 235 3.50 -17.82 0.05
C LEU A 235 4.43 -17.32 1.17
N GLU A 236 4.11 -16.16 1.74
CA GLU A 236 4.81 -15.56 2.87
C GLU A 236 4.84 -16.51 4.06
N SER A 237 3.73 -17.18 4.37
CA SER A 237 3.66 -18.14 5.47
C SER A 237 4.51 -19.38 5.24
N HIS A 238 4.63 -19.85 4.00
CA HIS A 238 5.51 -20.96 3.67
C HIS A 238 6.99 -20.57 3.86
N LEU A 239 7.38 -19.38 3.39
CA LEU A 239 8.72 -18.84 3.56
C LEU A 239 9.06 -18.60 5.04
N ALA A 240 8.15 -17.96 5.78
CA ALA A 240 8.21 -17.77 7.22
C ALA A 240 8.34 -19.10 7.97
N PHE A 241 7.53 -20.09 7.61
CA PHE A 241 7.58 -21.43 8.20
C PHE A 241 8.92 -22.13 7.95
N PHE A 242 9.50 -21.98 6.75
CA PHE A 242 10.83 -22.53 6.47
C PHE A 242 11.89 -21.94 7.40
N LEU A 243 11.90 -20.62 7.59
CA LEU A 243 12.85 -19.95 8.48
C LEU A 243 12.62 -20.32 9.94
N TRP A 244 11.37 -20.35 10.38
CA TRP A 244 11.00 -20.80 11.72
C TRP A 244 11.46 -22.23 12.00
N PHE A 245 11.26 -23.15 11.05
CA PHE A 245 11.71 -24.54 11.21
C PHE A 245 13.24 -24.66 11.28
N ARG A 246 13.98 -23.68 10.77
CA ARG A 246 15.45 -23.67 10.75
C ARG A 246 16.08 -23.07 12.00
N GLN A 247 15.29 -22.68 13.00
CA GLN A 247 15.82 -22.16 14.26
C GLN A 247 16.66 -23.20 15.03
N PRO A 248 17.76 -22.77 15.70
CA PRO A 248 18.39 -21.45 15.56
C PRO A 248 19.11 -21.31 14.20
N GLY A 249 18.97 -20.15 13.54
CA GLY A 249 19.66 -19.81 12.29
C GLY A 249 18.75 -19.44 11.12
N GLY A 250 19.33 -19.38 9.92
CA GLY A 250 18.68 -18.95 8.69
C GLY A 250 18.88 -19.86 7.47
N GLY A 251 18.66 -19.30 6.29
CA GLY A 251 18.92 -19.97 5.02
C GLY A 251 19.25 -19.00 3.89
N PHE A 252 20.04 -19.47 2.94
CA PHE A 252 20.30 -18.75 1.69
C PHE A 252 19.02 -18.63 0.84
N GLU A 253 18.92 -17.55 0.07
CA GLU A 253 17.80 -17.29 -0.85
C GLU A 253 17.43 -18.52 -1.70
N TYR A 254 18.41 -19.23 -2.28
CA TYR A 254 18.14 -20.43 -3.08
C TYR A 254 17.44 -21.56 -2.32
N GLN A 255 17.64 -21.66 -1.00
CA GLN A 255 16.98 -22.69 -0.17
C GLN A 255 15.52 -22.34 0.05
N LEU A 256 15.20 -21.05 0.27
CA LEU A 256 13.84 -20.55 0.40
C LEU A 256 13.07 -20.75 -0.91
N PHE A 257 13.67 -20.38 -2.04
CA PHE A 257 13.11 -20.63 -3.36
C PHE A 257 12.83 -22.11 -3.58
N ARG A 258 13.84 -22.98 -3.34
CA ARG A 258 13.67 -24.42 -3.52
C ARG A 258 12.61 -24.99 -2.57
N PHE A 259 12.52 -24.49 -1.34
CA PHE A 259 11.49 -24.88 -0.38
C PHE A 259 10.08 -24.59 -0.93
N VAL A 260 9.83 -23.36 -1.39
CA VAL A 260 8.55 -22.97 -1.99
C VAL A 260 8.23 -23.85 -3.20
N GLN A 261 9.20 -24.01 -4.09
CA GLN A 261 8.99 -24.78 -5.32
C GLN A 261 8.59 -26.24 -5.00
N GLU A 262 9.16 -26.84 -3.95
CA GLU A 262 8.87 -28.22 -3.56
C GLU A 262 7.58 -28.39 -2.73
N ASN A 263 7.08 -27.34 -2.06
CA ASN A 263 6.03 -27.48 -1.04
C ASN A 263 4.79 -26.60 -1.23
N TYR A 264 4.89 -25.49 -1.95
CA TYR A 264 3.77 -24.58 -2.20
C TYR A 264 3.18 -24.78 -3.59
N GLY A 265 4.02 -24.77 -4.62
CA GLY A 265 3.59 -24.84 -6.02
C GLY A 265 4.72 -24.47 -6.97
N LEU A 266 4.46 -24.52 -8.28
CA LEU A 266 5.32 -23.83 -9.25
C LEU A 266 4.93 -22.36 -9.21
N VAL A 267 5.85 -21.52 -8.73
CA VAL A 267 5.66 -20.08 -8.53
C VAL A 267 6.72 -19.34 -9.34
N GLU A 268 6.38 -18.18 -9.90
CA GLU A 268 7.36 -17.36 -10.62
C GLU A 268 8.40 -16.78 -9.66
N GLU A 269 9.64 -16.62 -10.12
CA GLU A 269 10.73 -16.16 -9.26
C GLU A 269 10.43 -14.78 -8.63
N ASN A 270 9.80 -13.87 -9.40
CA ASN A 270 9.44 -12.53 -8.94
C ASN A 270 8.40 -12.54 -7.79
N GLU A 271 7.47 -13.49 -7.78
CA GLU A 271 6.46 -13.60 -6.72
C GLU A 271 7.11 -14.05 -5.40
N ILE A 272 8.11 -14.94 -5.48
CA ILE A 272 8.91 -15.33 -4.31
C ILE A 272 9.74 -14.16 -3.82
N GLU A 273 10.36 -13.39 -4.70
CA GLU A 273 11.11 -12.18 -4.33
C GLU A 273 10.21 -11.15 -3.65
N GLU A 274 9.01 -10.90 -4.17
CA GLU A 274 8.06 -9.98 -3.57
C GLU A 274 7.59 -10.45 -2.19
N ALA A 275 7.28 -11.74 -2.03
CA ALA A 275 6.91 -12.30 -0.73
C ALA A 275 8.05 -12.20 0.29
N LEU A 276 9.30 -12.43 -0.13
CA LEU A 276 10.48 -12.24 0.73
C LEU A 276 10.69 -10.77 1.12
N LEU A 277 10.49 -9.83 0.19
CA LEU A 277 10.56 -8.40 0.48
C LEU A 277 9.46 -8.00 1.46
N ARG A 278 8.25 -8.53 1.30
CA ARG A 278 7.12 -8.28 2.21
C ARG A 278 7.44 -8.79 3.61
N LEU A 279 7.95 -10.00 3.74
CA LEU A 279 8.42 -10.53 5.03
C LEU A 279 9.52 -9.65 5.67
N GLU A 280 10.46 -9.17 4.86
CA GLU A 280 11.55 -8.29 5.30
C GLU A 280 11.03 -6.94 5.80
N VAL A 281 10.24 -6.21 5.01
CA VAL A 281 9.77 -4.86 5.39
C VAL A 281 8.82 -4.88 6.58
N HIS A 282 8.08 -5.97 6.78
CA HIS A 282 7.20 -6.17 7.94
C HIS A 282 7.92 -6.77 9.15
N GLY A 283 9.24 -6.99 9.07
CA GLY A 283 10.08 -7.37 10.21
C GLY A 283 9.99 -8.84 10.62
N TYR A 284 9.38 -9.68 9.80
CA TYR A 284 9.35 -11.14 10.00
C TYR A 284 10.69 -11.79 9.67
N THR A 285 11.47 -11.17 8.79
CA THR A 285 12.78 -11.67 8.39
C THR A 285 13.82 -10.58 8.41
N ASP A 286 15.03 -10.92 8.86
CA ASP A 286 16.22 -10.09 8.63
C ASP A 286 17.02 -10.65 7.46
N VAL A 287 17.70 -9.78 6.73
CA VAL A 287 18.43 -10.15 5.51
C VAL A 287 19.81 -9.53 5.50
N SER A 288 20.82 -10.40 5.54
CA SER A 288 22.22 -10.04 5.42
C SER A 288 22.77 -10.39 4.03
N GLU A 289 23.77 -9.64 3.58
CA GLU A 289 24.54 -10.02 2.40
C GLU A 289 25.50 -11.16 2.77
N THR A 290 25.58 -12.15 1.89
CA THR A 290 26.56 -13.23 2.04
C THR A 290 27.97 -12.67 1.87
N PRO A 291 28.91 -12.95 2.79
CA PRO A 291 30.32 -12.56 2.68
C PRO A 291 30.90 -12.90 1.32
N GLU A 292 31.68 -11.98 0.76
CA GLU A 292 32.10 -12.08 -0.64
C GLU A 292 32.93 -13.34 -0.92
N GLU A 293 33.76 -13.78 0.02
CA GLU A 293 34.57 -14.99 -0.08
C GLU A 293 33.69 -16.24 -0.17
N LEU A 294 32.75 -16.40 0.77
CA LEU A 294 31.75 -17.47 0.76
C LEU A 294 30.91 -17.48 -0.52
N ARG A 295 30.46 -16.28 -0.94
CA ARG A 295 29.68 -16.12 -2.16
C ARG A 295 30.47 -16.58 -3.38
N LYS A 296 31.73 -16.14 -3.54
CA LYS A 296 32.61 -16.53 -4.65
C LYS A 296 32.86 -18.03 -4.64
N GLU A 297 33.08 -18.63 -3.46
CA GLU A 297 33.28 -20.08 -3.35
C GLU A 297 32.03 -20.85 -3.83
N MET A 298 30.85 -20.48 -3.36
CA MET A 298 29.59 -21.09 -3.79
C MET A 298 29.33 -20.91 -5.29
N GLU A 299 29.51 -19.69 -5.82
CA GLU A 299 29.32 -19.35 -7.23
C GLU A 299 30.29 -20.14 -8.13
N LYS A 300 31.55 -20.33 -7.71
CA LYS A 300 32.55 -21.17 -8.42
C LYS A 300 32.10 -22.63 -8.54
N ARG A 301 31.30 -23.12 -7.60
CA ARG A 301 30.70 -24.47 -7.67
C ARG A 301 29.42 -24.53 -8.50
N GLY A 302 28.95 -23.39 -9.02
CA GLY A 302 27.72 -23.26 -9.80
C GLY A 302 26.46 -23.20 -8.95
N ILE A 303 26.58 -22.83 -7.67
CA ILE A 303 25.46 -22.49 -6.79
C ILE A 303 25.08 -21.04 -7.12
N LYS A 304 23.78 -20.79 -7.33
CA LYS A 304 23.24 -19.46 -7.67
C LYS A 304 22.33 -19.00 -6.54
N ARG A 305 21.91 -17.72 -6.57
CA ARG A 305 21.02 -17.12 -5.56
C ARG A 305 21.53 -17.34 -4.12
N CYS A 306 22.82 -17.10 -3.94
CA CYS A 306 23.53 -17.21 -2.65
C CYS A 306 24.15 -15.86 -2.27
N ARG A 307 23.50 -14.76 -2.66
CA ARG A 307 23.90 -13.38 -2.33
C ARG A 307 23.27 -12.90 -1.03
N ARG A 308 22.14 -13.48 -0.66
CA ARG A 308 21.33 -13.07 0.49
C ARG A 308 21.16 -14.27 1.41
N PHE A 309 21.28 -13.99 2.70
CA PHE A 309 20.98 -14.92 3.77
C PHE A 309 19.81 -14.37 4.57
N TYR A 310 18.80 -15.20 4.78
CA TYR A 310 17.55 -14.83 5.45
C TYR A 310 17.50 -15.49 6.81
N GLU A 311 17.20 -14.67 7.81
CA GLU A 311 17.02 -15.08 9.19
C GLU A 311 15.68 -14.59 9.70
N LEU A 312 15.30 -15.01 10.90
CA LEU A 312 14.11 -14.50 11.53
C LEU A 312 14.35 -13.08 12.03
N GLY A 313 13.39 -12.21 11.73
CA GLY A 313 13.43 -10.84 12.17
C GLY A 313 12.98 -10.69 13.61
N LYS A 314 12.82 -9.43 14.03
CA LYS A 314 12.38 -9.07 15.38
C LYS A 314 10.93 -9.47 15.67
N LYS A 315 10.11 -9.62 14.62
CA LYS A 315 8.70 -9.97 14.78
C LYS A 315 8.56 -11.48 14.95
N GLU A 316 7.87 -11.89 16.01
CA GLU A 316 7.57 -13.29 16.27
C GLU A 316 6.69 -13.88 15.17
N ILE A 317 7.05 -15.08 14.72
CA ILE A 317 6.25 -15.90 13.81
C ILE A 317 5.50 -16.93 14.66
N SER A 318 4.17 -17.05 14.52
CA SER A 318 3.35 -18.09 15.15
C SER A 318 3.63 -19.50 14.59
N GLY A 319 4.89 -19.93 14.64
CA GLY A 319 5.35 -21.09 13.90
C GLY A 319 4.74 -22.41 14.37
N LYS A 320 4.28 -22.51 15.63
CA LYS A 320 3.51 -23.67 16.11
C LYS A 320 2.18 -23.83 15.38
N GLU A 321 1.49 -22.72 15.10
CA GLU A 321 0.22 -22.71 14.37
C GLU A 321 0.46 -23.04 12.91
N LEU A 322 1.45 -22.38 12.28
CA LEU A 322 1.89 -22.71 10.92
C LEU A 322 2.30 -24.17 10.80
N PHE A 323 3.03 -24.73 11.77
CA PHE A 323 3.41 -26.14 11.77
C PHE A 323 2.19 -27.06 11.83
N ARG A 324 1.21 -26.79 12.70
CA ARG A 324 -0.02 -27.60 12.75
C ARG A 324 -0.75 -27.60 11.40
N SER A 325 -0.80 -26.46 10.72
CA SER A 325 -1.47 -26.30 9.43
C SER A 325 -0.66 -26.88 8.25
N LEU A 326 0.67 -26.75 8.27
CA LEU A 326 1.55 -27.04 7.14
C LEU A 326 2.29 -28.36 7.23
N LYS A 327 2.50 -28.96 8.42
CA LYS A 327 3.32 -30.18 8.60
C LYS A 327 2.93 -31.32 7.65
N ARG A 328 1.63 -31.47 7.35
CA ARG A 328 1.12 -32.50 6.44
C ARG A 328 1.33 -32.17 4.95
N LYS A 329 1.46 -30.89 4.62
CA LYS A 329 1.65 -30.37 3.25
C LYS A 329 3.14 -30.15 2.91
N THR A 330 3.98 -29.89 3.90
CA THR A 330 5.40 -29.56 3.71
C THR A 330 6.32 -30.73 4.03
N ARG A 331 7.24 -31.03 3.12
CA ARG A 331 8.44 -31.79 3.42
C ARG A 331 9.43 -30.89 4.13
N ILE A 332 10.19 -31.45 5.05
CA ILE A 332 11.15 -30.72 5.85
C ILE A 332 12.55 -31.20 5.50
N GLY A 333 13.51 -30.28 5.35
CA GLY A 333 14.87 -30.63 4.99
C GLY A 333 15.81 -29.45 4.84
N ALA A 334 17.04 -29.73 4.40
CA ALA A 334 18.09 -28.72 4.28
C ALA A 334 18.03 -27.89 2.99
N TYR A 335 17.21 -28.27 2.01
CA TYR A 335 17.02 -27.58 0.73
C TYR A 335 18.29 -27.15 -0.04
N LEU A 336 19.44 -27.79 0.22
CA LEU A 336 20.70 -27.55 -0.50
C LEU A 336 20.50 -27.62 -2.02
N SER A 337 21.20 -26.77 -2.77
CA SER A 337 21.22 -26.76 -4.22
C SER A 337 21.49 -28.18 -4.74
N PRO A 338 20.69 -28.69 -5.69
CA PRO A 338 20.94 -30.01 -6.25
C PRO A 338 22.17 -29.98 -7.16
N LEU A 339 22.91 -31.10 -7.22
CA LEU A 339 24.00 -31.29 -8.18
C LEU A 339 23.48 -32.13 -9.36
N PRO A 340 23.21 -31.54 -10.53
CA PRO A 340 22.78 -32.30 -11.69
C PRO A 340 23.94 -33.09 -12.27
N ARG A 341 23.65 -34.29 -12.79
CA ARG A 341 24.63 -35.13 -13.50
C ARG A 341 25.42 -34.39 -14.57
N LYS A 342 24.72 -33.65 -15.44
CA LYS A 342 25.35 -32.87 -16.52
C LYS A 342 26.40 -31.87 -15.98
N ARG A 343 26.15 -31.26 -14.82
CA ARG A 343 27.09 -30.32 -14.19
C ARG A 343 28.31 -31.06 -13.63
N LEU A 344 28.09 -32.15 -12.92
CA LEU A 344 29.16 -32.99 -12.39
C LEU A 344 30.07 -33.51 -13.51
N THR A 345 29.49 -33.96 -14.63
CA THR A 345 30.25 -34.45 -15.78
C THR A 345 31.11 -33.33 -16.39
N ARG A 346 30.58 -32.11 -16.57
CA ARG A 346 31.34 -30.95 -17.08
C ARG A 346 32.48 -30.52 -16.17
N GLN A 347 32.35 -30.71 -14.86
CA GLN A 347 33.40 -30.35 -13.90
C GLN A 347 34.53 -31.38 -13.85
N LEU A 348 34.38 -32.54 -14.46
CA LEU A 348 35.41 -33.58 -14.48
C LEU A 348 36.14 -33.50 -15.81
N ASP A 349 37.43 -33.16 -15.79
CA ASP A 349 38.30 -33.08 -16.97
C ASP A 349 38.55 -34.48 -17.55
N GLY A 350 37.55 -35.04 -18.23
CA GLY A 350 37.62 -36.35 -18.84
C GLY A 350 36.51 -36.59 -19.86
N PRO A 351 36.66 -37.59 -20.75
CA PRO A 351 35.66 -37.88 -21.77
C PRO A 351 34.29 -38.18 -21.18
N ASN A 352 33.25 -37.46 -21.64
CA ASN A 352 31.89 -37.56 -21.12
C ASN A 352 31.39 -39.02 -21.00
N HIS A 353 31.62 -39.84 -22.03
CA HIS A 353 31.18 -41.24 -22.06
C HIS A 353 31.80 -42.10 -20.92
N LEU A 354 33.07 -41.84 -20.55
CA LEU A 354 33.74 -42.57 -19.46
C LEU A 354 33.20 -42.15 -18.09
N VAL A 355 33.02 -40.85 -17.89
CA VAL A 355 32.43 -40.30 -16.66
C VAL A 355 31.03 -40.85 -16.46
N GLU A 356 30.20 -40.82 -17.50
CA GLU A 356 28.84 -41.32 -17.50
C GLU A 356 28.77 -42.80 -17.14
N LYS A 357 29.63 -43.64 -17.73
CA LYS A 357 29.75 -45.08 -17.43
C LYS A 357 30.12 -45.32 -15.97
N LYS A 358 31.05 -44.53 -15.40
CA LYS A 358 31.43 -44.67 -13.98
C LYS A 358 30.32 -44.20 -13.04
N ILE A 359 29.61 -43.12 -13.36
CA ILE A 359 28.43 -42.66 -12.59
C ILE A 359 27.37 -43.77 -12.54
N GLN A 360 27.04 -44.41 -13.68
CA GLN A 360 26.12 -45.54 -13.71
C GLN A 360 26.59 -46.71 -12.84
N LYS A 361 27.88 -47.05 -12.89
CA LYS A 361 28.44 -48.11 -12.04
C LYS A 361 28.32 -47.77 -10.55
N LEU A 362 28.63 -46.53 -10.16
CA LEU A 362 28.48 -46.05 -8.77
C LEU A 362 27.03 -46.04 -8.30
N LYS A 363 26.08 -45.74 -9.20
CA LYS A 363 24.64 -45.80 -8.90
C LYS A 363 24.19 -47.25 -8.68
N ARG A 364 24.56 -48.18 -9.58
CA ARG A 364 24.24 -49.61 -9.47
C ARG A 364 24.80 -50.23 -8.18
N THR A 365 26.00 -49.85 -7.77
CA THR A 365 26.63 -50.35 -6.53
C THR A 365 26.22 -49.57 -5.27
N GLY A 366 25.29 -48.62 -5.37
CA GLY A 366 24.75 -47.87 -4.22
C GLY A 366 25.73 -46.87 -3.57
N TYR A 367 26.81 -46.48 -4.26
CA TYR A 367 27.74 -45.47 -3.76
C TYR A 367 27.21 -44.04 -3.93
N ILE A 368 26.39 -43.82 -4.96
CA ILE A 368 25.64 -42.58 -5.16
C ILE A 368 24.16 -42.89 -5.30
N THR A 369 23.33 -41.90 -4.97
CA THR A 369 21.91 -41.90 -5.29
C THR A 369 21.58 -40.84 -6.32
N GLU A 370 20.57 -41.13 -7.12
CA GLU A 370 20.00 -40.19 -8.08
C GLU A 370 18.50 -40.09 -7.81
N ARG A 371 17.99 -38.88 -7.54
CA ARG A 371 16.56 -38.62 -7.29
C ARG A 371 16.11 -37.36 -8.03
N LYS A 372 14.86 -37.34 -8.49
CA LYS A 372 14.23 -36.15 -9.04
C LYS A 372 13.88 -35.19 -7.89
N VAL A 373 14.30 -33.95 -8.00
CA VAL A 373 14.00 -32.85 -7.07
C VAL A 373 13.82 -31.57 -7.87
N LYS A 374 13.22 -30.53 -7.29
CA LYS A 374 13.22 -29.22 -7.93
C LYS A 374 14.49 -28.45 -7.58
N ASP A 375 14.95 -27.59 -8.48
CA ASP A 375 15.94 -26.56 -8.16
C ASP A 375 15.24 -25.26 -7.73
N PHE A 376 16.01 -24.18 -7.51
CA PHE A 376 15.47 -22.88 -7.09
C PHE A 376 14.51 -22.28 -8.14
N SER A 377 14.65 -22.64 -9.42
CA SER A 377 13.81 -22.15 -10.52
C SER A 377 12.57 -23.00 -10.77
N GLY A 378 12.30 -23.98 -9.89
CA GLY A 378 11.19 -24.92 -10.03
C GLY A 378 11.42 -26.05 -11.05
N ARG A 379 12.55 -26.05 -11.77
CA ARG A 379 12.87 -27.08 -12.77
C ARG A 379 13.19 -28.40 -12.09
N THR A 380 12.63 -29.48 -12.62
CA THR A 380 12.93 -30.83 -12.12
C THR A 380 14.31 -31.28 -12.60
N VAL A 381 15.22 -31.54 -11.65
CA VAL A 381 16.58 -32.01 -11.91
C VAL A 381 16.85 -33.35 -11.23
N LYS A 382 17.71 -34.16 -11.85
CA LYS A 382 18.21 -35.40 -11.26
C LYS A 382 19.42 -35.09 -10.38
N LYS A 383 19.17 -34.99 -9.07
CA LYS A 383 20.19 -34.74 -8.05
C LYS A 383 21.03 -35.99 -7.82
N ILE A 384 22.34 -35.87 -7.98
CA ILE A 384 23.31 -36.90 -7.57
C ILE A 384 23.80 -36.58 -6.15
N LYS A 385 23.68 -37.55 -5.23
CA LYS A 385 24.22 -37.42 -3.86
C LYS A 385 25.06 -38.64 -3.47
N PRO A 386 26.29 -38.46 -2.97
CA PRO A 386 27.08 -39.56 -2.42
C PRO A 386 26.42 -40.19 -1.19
N ARG A 387 26.53 -41.51 -1.06
CA ARG A 387 26.03 -42.31 0.07
C ARG A 387 27.11 -42.99 0.88
N ARG A 388 28.28 -43.22 0.29
CA ARG A 388 29.42 -43.91 0.90
C ARG A 388 30.65 -43.02 0.90
N ASN A 389 31.60 -43.31 1.78
CA ASN A 389 32.86 -42.57 1.85
C ASN A 389 33.64 -42.68 0.51
N PRO A 390 34.06 -41.55 -0.10
CA PRO A 390 34.85 -41.53 -1.33
C PRO A 390 36.12 -42.39 -1.29
N LYS A 391 36.76 -42.51 -0.12
CA LYS A 391 37.99 -43.29 0.11
C LYS A 391 37.84 -44.79 -0.21
N ARG A 392 36.60 -45.31 -0.26
CA ARG A 392 36.30 -46.71 -0.64
C ARG A 392 36.23 -46.95 -2.16
N THR A 393 36.73 -46.00 -2.96
CA THR A 393 36.80 -46.09 -4.43
C THR A 393 38.14 -45.55 -4.92
N ASN A 394 38.52 -45.86 -6.16
CA ASN A 394 39.78 -45.44 -6.78
C ASN A 394 39.58 -44.78 -8.15
N GLY A 395 40.62 -44.07 -8.61
CA GLY A 395 40.66 -43.41 -9.92
C GLY A 395 39.49 -42.45 -10.17
N LEU A 396 38.89 -42.52 -11.36
CA LEU A 396 37.79 -41.64 -11.75
C LEU A 396 36.55 -41.76 -10.84
N LYS A 397 36.30 -42.94 -10.25
CA LYS A 397 35.19 -43.12 -9.29
C LYS A 397 35.39 -42.27 -8.04
N ARG A 398 36.63 -42.22 -7.53
CA ARG A 398 36.99 -41.42 -6.36
C ARG A 398 36.84 -39.93 -6.67
N LYS A 399 37.35 -39.47 -7.81
CA LYS A 399 37.17 -38.08 -8.28
C LYS A 399 35.69 -37.67 -8.38
N ILE A 400 34.84 -38.53 -8.94
CA ILE A 400 33.38 -38.31 -9.01
C ILE A 400 32.79 -38.14 -7.60
N MET A 401 33.11 -39.06 -6.69
CA MET A 401 32.60 -39.06 -5.32
C MET A 401 33.07 -37.81 -4.57
N GLU A 402 34.37 -37.48 -4.60
CA GLU A 402 34.96 -36.30 -3.95
C GLU A 402 34.36 -35.00 -4.48
N LYS A 403 34.23 -34.81 -5.80
CA LYS A 403 33.60 -33.60 -6.35
C LYS A 403 32.14 -33.47 -5.92
N SER A 404 31.39 -34.58 -5.93
CA SER A 404 29.99 -34.58 -5.52
C SER A 404 29.80 -34.30 -4.03
N GLN A 405 30.69 -34.82 -3.18
CA GLN A 405 30.70 -34.64 -1.73
C GLN A 405 31.05 -33.19 -1.40
N ASN A 406 32.16 -32.70 -1.97
CA ASN A 406 32.63 -31.32 -1.78
C ASN A 406 31.58 -30.27 -2.20
N PHE A 407 30.81 -30.51 -3.27
CA PHE A 407 29.71 -29.61 -3.66
C PHE A 407 28.65 -29.42 -2.57
N TYR A 408 28.37 -30.48 -1.79
CA TYR A 408 27.44 -30.38 -0.66
C TYR A 408 28.11 -29.88 0.62
N ASP A 409 29.38 -30.20 0.81
CA ASP A 409 30.13 -29.78 2.00
C ASP A 409 30.31 -28.27 1.99
N VAL A 410 30.70 -27.65 0.87
CA VAL A 410 30.77 -26.17 0.73
C VAL A 410 29.46 -25.51 1.17
N GLN A 411 28.32 -26.00 0.69
CA GLN A 411 27.02 -25.42 1.07
C GLN A 411 26.70 -25.58 2.55
N LYS A 412 27.16 -26.65 3.20
CA LYS A 412 26.94 -26.86 4.62
C LYS A 412 27.89 -25.99 5.44
N SER A 413 29.17 -25.97 5.10
CA SER A 413 30.16 -25.11 5.76
C SER A 413 29.77 -23.64 5.66
N SER A 414 29.33 -23.16 4.49
CA SER A 414 28.83 -21.79 4.36
C SER A 414 27.53 -21.53 5.14
N LEU A 415 26.71 -22.56 5.38
CA LEU A 415 25.53 -22.43 6.25
C LEU A 415 25.96 -22.37 7.70
N ASP A 416 26.86 -23.24 8.13
CA ASP A 416 27.34 -23.31 9.50
C ASP A 416 28.03 -21.99 9.87
N GLU A 417 28.90 -21.45 8.99
CA GLU A 417 29.59 -20.18 9.19
C GLU A 417 28.66 -18.97 9.31
N LEU A 418 27.56 -18.93 8.53
CA LEU A 418 26.56 -17.87 8.67
C LEU A 418 25.58 -18.08 9.82
N GLN A 419 25.50 -19.30 10.35
CA GLN A 419 24.66 -19.62 11.50
C GLN A 419 25.42 -19.48 12.84
N GLU A 420 26.70 -19.08 12.82
CA GLU A 420 27.57 -18.97 13.99
C GLU A 420 27.41 -17.64 14.77
N GLU A 421 26.29 -17.55 15.48
CA GLU A 421 26.21 -17.20 16.91
C GLU A 421 25.15 -18.16 17.50
N ARG A 422 25.43 -19.47 17.52
CA ARG A 422 24.60 -20.39 18.31
C ARG A 422 25.01 -20.22 19.77
N PRO A 423 24.18 -19.66 20.67
CA PRO A 423 24.43 -19.83 22.08
C PRO A 423 24.43 -21.34 22.38
N VAL A 424 25.52 -21.80 23.02
CA VAL A 424 25.66 -23.16 23.54
C VAL A 424 24.60 -23.43 24.59
#